data_AF-A0A9P7FN38-F1
#
_entry.id   AF-A0A9P7FN38-F1
#
_cell.length_a   1.000
_cell.length_b   1.000
_cell.length_c   1.000
_cell.angle_alpha   90.00
_cell.angle_beta   90.00
_cell.angle_gamma   90.00
#
_symmetry.space_group_name_H-M   'P 1'
#
loop_
_entity.id
_entity.type
_entity.pdbx_description
1 polymer ?
#
loop_
_entity_poly.entity_id
_entity_poly.type
_entity_poly.pdbx_seq_one_letter_code
_entity_poly.pdbx_strand_id
1 'polypeptide(L)'
;MATFPYSEAELKQVGLLGDELSIRTLECFNLQTQLYESPDSPPSISSEARVFSEFGPSRFESLSYYNGITAGDDHPLLIYRSNYNTTSFKRPTGRFASLPVKSVHGVFNTPLNQGNIWVTVGLEIVNLIKARKISLTSVNPARFFTHPVEDGEEGSLGPVVIWIGVKPGTTSPEMAHDASQEILALLKSKGIEGIVVEWKESVLQRLAGRPLLPAVGNSDATQNVRRFLTPLHGVSLAAQDLDRDDVEGTLTLWFHENLGQDGKPSDKVFGVTTCHVLRKNTTVDYELRDGAPRSYVRICGNRRFDRGLNETTEEIANRGRAAEALTRELTTWRAKERTPESIEEVEHTEWNLAQEAKADIKLWAFLTDARLNWSHKNLDRNIGYTQFAPAITVDVEGGTRFISDWGAFVAAEGKVKDTFEGNVVYIGTKYAPRQLVKMLYPFGDVPPSYKLPEEGKFRIVGWSTLDELAIPDGTDSEHHRFVTVGKDGNASDLTIGQYAGLVSFTENDAGVTSIEIAIYNAGRKTADDFSEPGDSGALVWRMKNGEGYIVGQLHSGENKGGSSSNHVSYCTPGEKLLANIKAKFPHADFFRTTW
;
A
#
# COMPACT_ATOMS: atom_id res chain seq x y z
N MET A 1 4.85 -11.44 25.11
CA MET A 1 5.96 -12.17 24.45
C MET A 1 5.36 -13.37 23.75
N ALA A 2 5.23 -13.33 22.42
CA ALA A 2 4.94 -14.53 21.65
C ALA A 2 6.29 -15.12 21.23
N THR A 3 6.68 -16.23 21.83
CA THR A 3 7.87 -16.99 21.45
C THR A 3 7.57 -17.76 20.17
N PHE A 4 8.46 -17.63 19.18
CA PHE A 4 8.40 -18.39 17.93
C PHE A 4 8.39 -19.89 18.26
N PRO A 5 7.39 -20.68 17.83
CA PRO A 5 7.19 -22.04 18.33
C PRO A 5 8.11 -23.09 17.70
N TYR A 6 8.99 -22.69 16.77
CA TYR A 6 9.85 -23.60 16.00
C TYR A 6 11.32 -23.31 16.23
N SER A 7 12.09 -24.38 16.39
CA SER A 7 13.55 -24.34 16.48
C SER A 7 14.20 -24.12 15.10
N GLU A 8 15.42 -23.57 15.10
CA GLU A 8 16.20 -23.33 13.87
C GLU A 8 16.47 -24.63 13.08
N ALA A 9 16.53 -25.76 13.78
CA ALA A 9 16.72 -27.08 13.20
C ALA A 9 15.49 -27.54 12.41
N GLU A 10 14.28 -27.30 12.92
CA GLU A 10 13.01 -27.62 12.24
C GLU A 10 12.85 -26.77 10.97
N LEU A 11 13.26 -25.50 11.01
CA LEU A 11 13.23 -24.58 9.87
C LEU A 11 14.26 -24.91 8.77
N LYS A 12 15.45 -25.46 9.14
CA LYS A 12 16.45 -25.96 8.17
C LYS A 12 16.00 -27.26 7.50
N GLN A 13 15.34 -28.15 8.24
CA GLN A 13 14.92 -29.47 7.75
C GLN A 13 13.85 -29.39 6.64
N VAL A 14 13.04 -28.34 6.63
CA VAL A 14 12.02 -28.07 5.59
C VAL A 14 12.51 -27.13 4.47
N GLY A 15 13.81 -26.81 4.44
CA GLY A 15 14.43 -25.99 3.39
C GLY A 15 14.13 -24.48 3.48
N LEU A 16 13.73 -23.96 4.65
CA LEU A 16 13.31 -22.56 4.85
C LEU A 16 14.42 -21.62 5.36
N LEU A 17 15.62 -22.12 5.62
CA LEU A 17 16.79 -21.31 5.99
C LEU A 17 17.87 -21.43 4.90
N GLY A 18 17.99 -20.40 4.06
CA GLY A 18 19.22 -20.13 3.30
C GLY A 18 20.20 -19.30 4.13
N ASP A 19 21.44 -19.16 3.66
CA ASP A 19 22.60 -18.59 4.39
C ASP A 19 22.46 -17.13 4.92
N GLU A 20 21.31 -16.46 4.76
CA GLU A 20 21.14 -15.02 5.08
C GLU A 20 20.00 -14.66 6.05
N LEU A 21 19.25 -15.59 6.64
CA LEU A 21 18.21 -15.27 7.65
C LEU A 21 18.34 -16.13 8.91
N SER A 22 18.15 -15.52 10.09
CA SER A 22 18.17 -16.20 11.38
C SER A 22 16.96 -15.83 12.24
N ILE A 23 16.59 -16.67 13.21
CA ILE A 23 15.49 -16.41 14.17
C ILE A 23 15.67 -15.07 14.90
N ARG A 24 16.92 -14.65 15.16
CA ARG A 24 17.22 -13.33 15.74
C ARG A 24 16.77 -12.15 14.87
N THR A 25 16.76 -12.32 13.55
CA THR A 25 16.29 -11.29 12.62
C THR A 25 14.78 -11.07 12.76
N LEU A 26 14.02 -12.14 12.98
CA LEU A 26 12.57 -12.11 13.22
C LEU A 26 12.21 -11.57 14.62
N GLU A 27 12.98 -11.92 15.64
CA GLU A 27 12.79 -11.38 17.01
C GLU A 27 13.08 -9.88 17.10
N CYS A 28 14.02 -9.35 16.32
CA CYS A 28 14.31 -7.91 16.27
C CYS A 28 13.18 -7.09 15.64
N PHE A 29 12.45 -7.64 14.66
CA PHE A 29 11.27 -6.99 14.06
C PHE A 29 10.11 -6.86 15.07
N ASN A 30 9.93 -7.87 15.94
CA ASN A 30 8.90 -7.85 16.99
C ASN A 30 9.19 -6.85 18.13
N LEU A 31 10.46 -6.50 18.36
CA LEU A 31 10.84 -5.48 19.35
C LEU A 31 10.66 -4.05 18.81
N GLN A 32 10.77 -3.83 17.50
CA GLN A 32 10.52 -2.52 16.88
C GLN A 32 9.03 -2.16 16.80
N THR A 33 8.14 -3.13 16.60
CA THR A 33 6.69 -2.92 16.58
C THR A 33 6.10 -2.56 17.95
N GLN A 34 6.74 -2.94 19.06
CA GLN A 34 6.30 -2.59 20.42
C GLN A 34 6.65 -1.14 20.83
N LEU A 35 7.50 -0.44 20.09
CA LEU A 35 7.88 0.95 20.39
C LEU A 35 6.94 2.00 19.80
N TYR A 36 5.89 1.59 19.08
CA TYR A 36 4.93 2.48 18.42
C TYR A 36 3.51 2.50 19.03
N GLU A 37 3.30 1.85 20.17
CA GLU A 37 2.10 2.08 20.99
C GLU A 37 2.43 3.09 22.10
N SER A 38 1.56 4.09 22.27
CA SER A 38 1.71 5.38 22.99
C SER A 38 2.55 5.46 24.29
N PRO A 39 3.06 6.68 24.61
CA PRO A 39 3.96 6.94 25.71
C PRO A 39 3.19 7.21 27.00
N ASP A 40 3.11 6.25 27.92
CA ASP A 40 2.85 6.56 29.33
C ASP A 40 3.19 5.36 30.22
N SER A 41 4.44 5.32 30.68
CA SER A 41 4.91 4.85 32.01
C SER A 41 6.41 4.50 31.95
N PRO A 42 7.23 4.92 32.92
CA PRO A 42 8.66 4.63 32.92
C PRO A 42 8.91 3.14 33.21
N PRO A 43 9.72 2.43 32.41
CA PRO A 43 10.03 1.04 32.69
C PRO A 43 10.98 0.94 33.90
N SER A 44 10.60 0.06 34.84
CA SER A 44 11.39 -0.32 36.01
C SER A 44 12.74 -0.92 35.60
N ILE A 45 13.83 -0.39 36.17
CA ILE A 45 15.20 -0.83 35.92
C ILE A 45 15.41 -2.20 36.57
N SER A 46 15.42 -3.25 35.75
CA SER A 46 16.06 -4.52 36.06
C SER A 46 17.53 -4.42 35.63
N SER A 47 18.44 -4.53 36.59
CA SER A 47 19.89 -4.41 36.39
C SER A 47 20.47 -5.71 35.80
N GLU A 48 20.42 -5.86 34.49
CA GLU A 48 21.38 -6.71 33.78
C GLU A 48 22.54 -5.84 33.31
N ALA A 49 23.76 -6.20 33.73
CA ALA A 49 24.99 -5.51 33.41
C ALA A 49 25.24 -5.52 31.90
N ARG A 50 24.80 -4.47 31.21
CA ARG A 50 25.05 -4.26 29.78
C ARG A 50 26.54 -3.92 29.61
N VAL A 51 27.27 -4.78 28.91
CA VAL A 51 28.63 -4.52 28.47
C VAL A 51 28.59 -3.27 27.59
N PHE A 52 29.12 -2.15 28.09
CA PHE A 52 29.30 -0.95 27.28
C PHE A 52 30.43 -1.22 26.28
N SER A 53 30.16 -1.00 24.99
CA SER A 53 31.22 -0.95 23.98
C SER A 53 32.15 0.20 24.32
N GLU A 54 33.47 -0.05 24.38
CA GLU A 54 34.48 0.98 24.62
C GLU A 54 34.50 2.05 23.51
N PHE A 55 34.10 1.68 22.29
CA PHE A 55 34.13 2.54 21.11
C PHE A 55 32.77 3.12 20.74
N GLY A 56 31.68 2.60 21.30
CA GLY A 56 30.31 3.00 20.96
C GLY A 56 29.85 4.25 21.71
N PRO A 57 29.09 5.14 21.05
CA PRO A 57 28.45 6.26 21.72
C PRO A 57 27.42 5.76 22.74
N SER A 58 27.11 6.59 23.73
CA SER A 58 25.99 6.30 24.63
C SER A 58 24.68 6.16 23.85
N ARG A 59 23.69 5.41 24.36
CA ARG A 59 22.37 5.29 23.71
C ARG A 59 21.73 6.65 23.43
N PHE A 60 21.90 7.61 24.35
CA PHE A 60 21.39 8.98 24.18
C PHE A 60 22.09 9.70 23.03
N GLU A 61 23.42 9.64 22.97
CA GLU A 61 24.17 10.23 21.85
C GLU A 61 23.80 9.57 20.52
N SER A 62 23.71 8.24 20.49
CA SER A 62 23.33 7.49 19.28
C SER A 62 22.01 7.98 18.67
N LEU A 63 21.01 8.27 19.51
CA LEU A 63 19.69 8.74 19.11
C LEU A 63 19.63 10.24 18.79
N SER A 64 20.49 11.06 19.39
CA SER A 64 20.34 12.52 19.37
C SER A 64 21.47 13.26 18.64
N TYR A 65 22.53 12.59 18.19
CA TYR A 65 23.71 13.24 17.63
C TYR A 65 23.43 14.08 16.37
N TYR A 66 22.45 13.63 15.57
CA TYR A 66 22.07 14.21 14.27
C TYR A 66 20.82 15.08 14.34
N ASN A 67 20.43 15.51 15.55
CA ASN A 67 19.27 16.37 15.78
C ASN A 67 19.23 17.57 14.82
N GLY A 68 18.07 17.82 14.20
CA GLY A 68 17.85 18.90 13.22
C GLY A 68 17.97 18.52 11.74
N ILE A 69 18.54 17.36 11.39
CA ILE A 69 18.79 16.99 9.98
C ILE A 69 17.52 16.54 9.23
N THR A 70 16.57 15.93 9.95
CA THR A 70 15.29 15.41 9.44
C THR A 70 14.16 16.08 10.22
N ALA A 71 12.97 16.22 9.64
CA ALA A 71 11.82 16.68 10.42
C ALA A 71 11.37 15.60 11.43
N GLY A 72 10.98 16.03 12.63
CA GLY A 72 10.28 15.20 13.62
C GLY A 72 11.09 14.00 14.15
N ASP A 73 12.12 14.24 14.95
CA ASP A 73 12.97 13.27 15.69
C ASP A 73 13.50 12.04 14.91
N ASP A 74 13.23 11.93 13.59
CA ASP A 74 13.58 10.82 12.70
C ASP A 74 14.98 10.97 12.10
N HIS A 75 15.94 11.26 12.97
CA HIS A 75 17.34 11.39 12.60
C HIS A 75 18.01 10.02 12.54
N PRO A 76 19.01 9.82 11.65
CA PRO A 76 19.71 8.55 11.57
C PRO A 76 20.42 8.20 12.88
N LEU A 77 20.52 6.91 13.20
CA LEU A 77 21.25 6.46 14.41
C LEU A 77 22.76 6.51 14.19
N LEU A 78 23.49 7.17 15.10
CA LEU A 78 24.95 7.15 15.11
C LEU A 78 25.45 5.82 15.71
N ILE A 79 26.32 5.13 14.97
CA ILE A 79 26.98 3.89 15.39
C ILE A 79 28.35 4.19 15.98
N TYR A 80 29.12 5.04 15.31
CA TYR A 80 30.51 5.34 15.67
C TYR A 80 30.95 6.67 15.06
N ARG A 81 31.82 7.40 15.76
CA ARG A 81 32.54 8.56 15.22
C ARG A 81 34.00 8.52 15.64
N SER A 82 34.91 8.73 14.70
CA SER A 82 36.36 8.63 14.96
C SER A 82 36.91 9.69 15.92
N ASN A 83 36.21 10.80 16.10
CA ASN A 83 36.55 11.82 17.09
C ASN A 83 35.87 11.59 18.45
N TYR A 84 35.27 10.41 18.70
CA TYR A 84 34.55 10.11 19.95
C TYR A 84 35.36 10.43 21.20
N ASN A 85 36.64 10.05 21.22
CA ASN A 85 37.54 10.27 22.36
C ASN A 85 38.09 11.71 22.44
N THR A 86 38.05 12.49 21.35
CA THR A 86 38.64 13.84 21.30
C THR A 86 37.59 14.94 21.42
N THR A 87 36.32 14.64 21.16
CA THR A 87 35.21 15.57 21.32
C THR A 87 34.07 14.94 22.11
N SER A 88 33.76 15.49 23.29
CA SER A 88 32.65 15.03 24.13
C SER A 88 31.30 15.46 23.55
N PHE A 89 30.33 14.56 23.48
CA PHE A 89 28.94 14.93 23.25
C PHE A 89 28.30 15.40 24.56
N LYS A 90 28.01 16.71 24.66
CA LYS A 90 27.42 17.28 25.87
C LYS A 90 25.92 16.98 25.89
N ARG A 91 25.49 16.19 26.88
CA ARG A 91 24.07 16.01 27.18
C ARG A 91 23.49 17.33 27.70
N PRO A 92 22.40 17.86 27.13
CA PRO A 92 21.72 19.04 27.68
C PRO A 92 21.32 18.77 29.14
N THR A 93 21.60 19.72 30.04
CA THR A 93 21.26 19.62 31.46
C THR A 93 20.45 20.84 31.89
N GLY A 94 19.36 20.61 32.63
CA GLY A 94 18.46 21.67 33.10
C GLY A 94 17.07 21.62 32.47
N ARG A 95 16.13 22.38 33.05
CA ARG A 95 14.69 22.36 32.70
C ARG A 95 14.37 22.93 31.31
N PHE A 96 15.27 23.74 30.75
CA PHE A 96 15.10 24.44 29.48
C PHE A 96 16.22 24.14 28.47
N ALA A 97 17.00 23.08 28.68
CA ALA A 97 18.13 22.77 27.81
C ALA A 97 17.64 22.06 26.54
N SER A 98 17.91 22.64 25.37
CA SER A 98 17.59 22.05 24.07
C SER A 98 18.77 21.25 23.51
N LEU A 99 18.47 20.26 22.67
CA LEU A 99 19.50 19.59 21.89
C LEU A 99 20.02 20.54 20.80
N PRO A 100 21.35 20.59 20.56
CA PRO A 100 21.89 21.35 19.45
C PRO A 100 21.26 20.89 18.13
N VAL A 101 20.79 21.84 17.32
CA VAL A 101 20.20 21.59 16.00
C VAL A 101 21.31 21.66 14.96
N LYS A 102 21.33 20.71 14.02
CA LYS A 102 22.33 20.62 12.97
C LYS A 102 21.72 20.71 11.58
N SER A 103 22.46 21.32 10.65
CA SER A 103 22.23 21.19 9.21
C SER A 103 23.42 20.52 8.53
N VAL A 104 23.17 19.81 7.43
CA VAL A 104 24.20 19.13 6.63
C VAL A 104 24.55 19.98 5.42
N HIS A 105 25.84 20.20 5.21
CA HIS A 105 26.39 21.00 4.13
C HIS A 105 27.33 20.15 3.26
N GLY A 106 27.44 20.56 1.98
CA GLY A 106 28.41 19.97 1.07
C GLY A 106 29.86 20.31 1.45
N VAL A 107 30.80 19.49 0.99
CA VAL A 107 32.24 19.69 1.18
C VAL A 107 32.81 20.45 -0.01
N PHE A 108 33.24 21.70 0.22
CA PHE A 108 33.83 22.59 -0.78
C PHE A 108 35.18 23.13 -0.32
N ASN A 109 36.03 23.53 -1.26
CA ASN A 109 37.34 24.15 -1.03
C ASN A 109 38.30 23.30 -0.16
N THR A 110 38.29 21.99 -0.36
CA THR A 110 39.17 21.04 0.34
C THR A 110 40.05 20.26 -0.65
N PRO A 111 41.11 19.56 -0.19
CA PRO A 111 41.87 18.65 -1.03
C PRO A 111 40.98 17.62 -1.76
N LEU A 112 39.84 17.22 -1.18
CA LEU A 112 38.89 16.28 -1.80
C LEU A 112 38.25 16.81 -3.09
N ASN A 113 38.20 18.12 -3.28
CA ASN A 113 37.63 18.75 -4.46
C ASN A 113 38.64 18.87 -5.62
N GLN A 114 39.93 18.69 -5.37
CA GLN A 114 40.99 18.92 -6.35
C GLN A 114 41.19 17.69 -7.25
N GLY A 115 41.33 17.91 -8.56
CA GLY A 115 41.67 16.86 -9.53
C GLY A 115 40.70 15.67 -9.58
N ASN A 116 39.46 15.85 -9.09
CA ASN A 116 38.46 14.79 -8.92
C ASN A 116 38.92 13.61 -8.03
N ILE A 117 39.85 13.86 -7.10
CA ILE A 117 40.47 12.83 -6.25
C ILE A 117 39.46 12.05 -5.41
N TRP A 118 38.32 12.67 -5.05
CA TRP A 118 37.25 12.02 -4.29
C TRP A 118 36.71 10.77 -4.96
N VAL A 119 36.59 10.72 -6.30
CA VAL A 119 36.09 9.53 -6.98
C VAL A 119 37.01 8.34 -6.73
N THR A 120 38.32 8.54 -6.85
CA THR A 120 39.32 7.49 -6.60
C THR A 120 39.36 7.09 -5.13
N VAL A 121 39.49 8.04 -4.22
CA VAL A 121 39.58 7.79 -2.78
C VAL A 121 38.29 7.18 -2.24
N GLY A 122 37.13 7.65 -2.69
CA GLY A 122 35.83 7.10 -2.33
C GLY A 122 35.70 5.63 -2.74
N LEU A 123 36.17 5.25 -3.94
CA LEU A 123 36.20 3.85 -4.37
C LEU A 123 37.18 3.00 -3.56
N GLU A 124 38.36 3.53 -3.21
CA GLU A 124 39.31 2.85 -2.33
C GLU A 124 38.70 2.60 -0.94
N ILE A 125 37.97 3.58 -0.37
CA ILE A 125 37.21 3.42 0.88
C ILE A 125 36.13 2.35 0.75
N VAL A 126 35.34 2.37 -0.33
CA VAL A 126 34.31 1.36 -0.59
C VAL A 126 34.91 -0.05 -0.64
N ASN A 127 36.04 -0.22 -1.31
CA ASN A 127 36.71 -1.52 -1.43
C ASN A 127 37.24 -2.03 -0.08
N LEU A 128 37.79 -1.13 0.74
CA LEU A 128 38.24 -1.43 2.10
C LEU A 128 37.07 -1.92 2.97
N ILE A 129 35.94 -1.21 2.96
CA ILE A 129 34.74 -1.59 3.72
C ILE A 129 34.19 -2.94 3.25
N LYS A 130 34.15 -3.18 1.93
CA LYS A 130 33.73 -4.46 1.35
C LYS A 130 34.64 -5.62 1.72
N ALA A 131 35.96 -5.41 1.77
CA ALA A 131 36.92 -6.44 2.20
C ALA A 131 36.65 -6.91 3.64
N ARG A 132 36.09 -6.04 4.48
CA ARG A 132 35.67 -6.34 5.85
C ARG A 132 34.26 -6.95 5.95
N LYS A 133 33.61 -7.26 4.82
CA LYS A 133 32.24 -7.81 4.73
C LYS A 133 31.19 -6.95 5.45
N ILE A 134 31.42 -5.64 5.54
CA ILE A 134 30.45 -4.70 6.10
C ILE A 134 29.37 -4.38 5.06
N SER A 135 28.11 -4.41 5.48
CA SER A 135 26.94 -4.13 4.63
C SER A 135 26.75 -2.63 4.38
N LEU A 136 27.63 -2.08 3.55
CA LEU A 136 27.65 -0.67 3.15
C LEU A 136 26.39 -0.25 2.36
N THR A 137 25.81 0.90 2.69
CA THR A 137 24.73 1.54 1.91
C THR A 137 25.15 2.85 1.25
N SER A 138 26.00 3.67 1.86
CA SER A 138 26.46 4.93 1.26
C SER A 138 27.79 5.42 1.83
N VAL A 139 28.54 6.22 1.05
CA VAL A 139 29.74 6.94 1.50
C VAL A 139 29.61 8.38 1.00
N ASN A 140 29.36 9.32 1.90
CA ASN A 140 29.09 10.72 1.55
C ASN A 140 30.10 11.66 2.22
N PRO A 141 30.73 12.60 1.51
CA PRO A 141 31.45 13.69 2.15
C PRO A 141 30.45 14.74 2.65
N ALA A 142 30.52 15.11 3.93
CA ALA A 142 29.60 16.05 4.57
C ALA A 142 30.33 17.03 5.50
N ARG A 143 29.70 18.17 5.81
CA ARG A 143 30.04 18.99 6.98
C ARG A 143 28.77 19.28 7.77
N PHE A 144 28.84 19.17 9.09
CA PHE A 144 27.71 19.49 9.94
C PHE A 144 27.87 20.90 10.51
N PHE A 145 26.88 21.75 10.28
CA PHE A 145 26.78 23.05 10.93
C PHE A 145 25.89 22.93 12.14
N THR A 146 26.39 23.29 13.32
CA THR A 146 25.60 23.33 14.56
C THR A 146 25.09 24.74 14.75
N HIS A 147 23.78 24.89 14.79
CA HIS A 147 23.11 26.17 14.96
C HIS A 147 23.28 26.69 16.39
N PRO A 148 23.40 28.02 16.58
CA PRO A 148 23.43 28.62 17.90
C PRO A 148 22.11 28.35 18.63
N VAL A 149 22.19 28.19 19.95
CA VAL A 149 21.00 27.95 20.80
C VAL A 149 20.33 29.27 21.20
N GLU A 150 21.11 30.35 21.32
CA GLU A 150 20.65 31.68 21.73
C GLU A 150 20.84 32.72 20.62
N ASP A 151 19.94 33.70 20.57
CA ASP A 151 20.03 34.82 19.64
C ASP A 151 21.27 35.68 19.94
N GLY A 152 22.21 35.75 18.99
CA GLY A 152 23.45 36.52 19.10
C GLY A 152 24.72 35.68 19.19
N GLU A 153 24.62 34.36 19.35
CA GLU A 153 25.76 33.44 19.20
C GLU A 153 26.00 33.06 17.73
N GLU A 154 27.26 32.79 17.38
CA GLU A 154 27.62 32.27 16.06
C GLU A 154 27.56 30.73 16.06
N GLY A 155 26.90 30.17 15.05
CA GLY A 155 26.93 28.73 14.83
C GLY A 155 28.30 28.24 14.38
N SER A 156 28.58 26.95 14.60
CA SER A 156 29.89 26.36 14.31
C SER A 156 29.82 25.36 13.17
N LEU A 157 30.67 25.51 12.15
CA LEU A 157 30.85 24.52 11.10
C LEU A 157 31.88 23.47 11.51
N GLY A 158 31.45 22.22 11.60
CA GLY A 158 32.29 21.08 11.98
C GLY A 158 33.36 20.72 10.94
N PRO A 159 34.21 19.72 11.26
CA PRO A 159 35.22 19.22 10.32
C PRO A 159 34.56 18.58 9.09
N VAL A 160 35.38 18.22 8.11
CA VAL A 160 34.91 17.36 7.01
C VAL A 160 34.67 15.96 7.56
N VAL A 161 33.50 15.42 7.25
CA VAL A 161 33.08 14.09 7.67
C VAL A 161 32.96 13.17 6.46
N ILE A 162 33.59 11.99 6.51
CA ILE A 162 33.20 10.86 5.66
C ILE A 162 32.05 10.16 6.37
N TRP A 163 30.84 10.41 5.88
CA TRP A 163 29.59 9.97 6.47
C TRP A 163 29.13 8.67 5.82
N ILE A 164 29.33 7.57 6.54
CA ILE A 164 29.16 6.21 6.04
C ILE A 164 27.83 5.66 6.52
N GLY A 165 26.99 5.25 5.57
CA GLY A 165 25.75 4.53 5.84
C GLY A 165 25.95 3.02 5.79
N VAL A 166 25.37 2.30 6.74
CA VAL A 166 25.31 0.82 6.76
C VAL A 166 23.89 0.34 7.03
N LYS A 167 23.59 -0.91 6.65
CA LYS A 167 22.27 -1.51 6.93
C LYS A 167 22.05 -1.60 8.46
N PRO A 168 20.84 -1.27 8.96
CA PRO A 168 20.54 -1.36 10.39
C PRO A 168 20.88 -2.72 10.99
N GLY A 169 21.48 -2.72 12.18
CA GLY A 169 21.84 -3.92 12.94
C GLY A 169 23.01 -4.76 12.38
N THR A 170 23.63 -4.36 11.27
CA THR A 170 24.67 -5.17 10.59
C THR A 170 26.12 -4.86 10.99
N THR A 171 26.37 -3.73 11.66
CA THR A 171 27.72 -3.24 11.95
C THR A 171 27.82 -2.80 13.40
N SER A 172 28.80 -3.34 14.15
CA SER A 172 29.04 -2.93 15.54
C SER A 172 29.98 -1.70 15.60
N PRO A 173 29.99 -0.97 16.74
CA PRO A 173 30.94 0.12 16.94
C PRO A 173 32.41 -0.30 16.82
N GLU A 174 32.77 -1.51 17.23
CA GLU A 174 34.14 -2.06 17.10
C GLU A 174 34.52 -2.23 15.62
N MET A 175 33.63 -2.83 14.82
CA MET A 175 33.87 -3.01 13.38
C MET A 175 34.01 -1.65 12.67
N ALA A 176 33.16 -0.69 13.06
CA ALA A 176 33.21 0.67 12.54
C ALA A 176 34.49 1.41 12.97
N HIS A 177 34.95 1.20 14.21
CA HIS A 177 36.21 1.73 14.71
C HIS A 177 37.40 1.24 13.89
N ASP A 178 37.54 -0.08 13.75
CA ASP A 178 38.65 -0.69 13.01
C ASP A 178 38.70 -0.24 11.55
N ALA A 179 37.55 -0.25 10.87
CA ALA A 179 37.46 0.24 9.49
C ALA A 179 37.82 1.72 9.39
N SER A 180 37.43 2.54 10.38
CA SER A 180 37.76 3.97 10.39
C SER A 180 39.25 4.24 10.52
N GLN A 181 40.01 3.41 11.26
CA GLN A 181 41.46 3.58 11.38
C GLN A 181 42.16 3.41 10.02
N GLU A 182 41.75 2.41 9.24
CA GLU A 182 42.32 2.18 7.91
C GLU A 182 41.88 3.27 6.91
N ILE A 183 40.63 3.75 6.99
CA ILE A 183 40.15 4.86 6.17
C ILE A 183 40.94 6.13 6.47
N LEU A 184 41.19 6.44 7.75
CA LEU A 184 41.99 7.60 8.15
C LEU A 184 43.45 7.47 7.68
N ALA A 185 44.05 6.28 7.78
CA ALA A 185 45.40 6.02 7.27
C ALA A 185 45.47 6.17 5.73
N LEU A 186 44.45 5.69 5.01
CA LEU A 186 44.32 5.86 3.57
C LEU A 186 44.26 7.35 3.20
N LEU A 187 43.39 8.12 3.83
CA LEU A 187 43.25 9.56 3.58
C LEU A 187 44.57 10.30 3.86
N LYS A 188 45.22 9.98 4.99
CA LYS A 188 46.52 10.56 5.36
C LYS A 188 47.60 10.27 4.31
N SER A 189 47.65 9.04 3.77
CA SER A 189 48.61 8.66 2.72
C SER A 189 48.47 9.49 1.44
N LYS A 190 47.29 10.08 1.20
CA LYS A 190 46.99 10.95 0.06
C LYS A 190 47.14 12.44 0.41
N GLY A 191 47.67 12.77 1.60
CA GLY A 191 47.81 14.14 2.08
C GLY A 191 46.50 14.80 2.52
N ILE A 192 45.46 14.01 2.79
CA ILE A 192 44.15 14.51 3.22
C ILE A 192 44.06 14.33 4.74
N GLU A 193 44.11 15.44 5.47
CA GLU A 193 44.10 15.46 6.93
C GLU A 193 42.89 16.23 7.48
N GLY A 194 42.64 16.14 8.80
CA GLY A 194 41.54 16.85 9.45
C GLY A 194 40.15 16.30 9.16
N ILE A 195 40.07 15.04 8.72
CA ILE A 195 38.82 14.35 8.39
C ILE A 195 38.34 13.52 9.60
N VAL A 196 37.03 13.49 9.81
CA VAL A 196 36.36 12.59 10.75
C VAL A 196 35.58 11.54 9.97
N VAL A 197 35.64 10.28 10.37
CA VAL A 197 34.75 9.22 9.88
C VAL A 197 33.60 9.05 10.86
N GLU A 198 32.36 9.09 10.36
CA GLU A 198 31.14 8.87 11.13
C GLU A 198 30.28 7.79 10.46
N TRP A 199 29.74 6.87 11.25
CA TRP A 199 28.93 5.74 10.80
C TRP A 199 27.50 5.88 11.28
N LYS A 200 26.55 5.65 10.38
CA LYS A 200 25.13 5.67 10.69
C LYS A 200 24.37 4.50 10.10
N GLU A 201 23.28 4.14 10.76
CA GLU A 201 22.28 3.27 10.14
C GLU A 201 21.55 4.04 9.03
N SER A 202 21.46 3.43 7.84
CA SER A 202 20.66 3.97 6.74
C SER A 202 20.41 2.95 5.65
N VAL A 203 19.24 3.06 5.01
CA VAL A 203 18.85 2.26 3.84
C VAL A 203 18.64 3.20 2.66
N LEU A 204 19.13 2.83 1.48
CA LEU A 204 18.85 3.58 0.25
C LEU A 204 17.41 3.31 -0.18
N GLN A 205 16.62 4.37 -0.31
CA GLN A 205 15.28 4.32 -0.87
C GLN A 205 15.30 4.90 -2.29
N ARG A 206 14.62 4.23 -3.23
CA ARG A 206 14.34 4.81 -4.55
C ARG A 206 13.24 5.86 -4.40
N LEU A 207 13.43 7.05 -4.98
CA LEU A 207 12.48 8.16 -4.86
C LEU A 207 11.23 8.01 -5.74
N ALA A 208 11.23 7.08 -6.69
CA ALA A 208 10.00 6.64 -7.33
C ALA A 208 9.30 5.70 -6.34
N GLY A 209 8.12 6.10 -5.84
CA GLY A 209 7.30 5.23 -5.00
C GLY A 209 7.11 3.88 -5.67
N ARG A 210 7.07 2.80 -4.88
CA ARG A 210 7.07 1.43 -5.39
C ARG A 210 5.91 1.15 -6.36
N PRO A 211 6.08 0.33 -7.41
CA PRO A 211 4.95 -0.14 -8.21
C PRO A 211 3.87 -0.77 -7.33
N LEU A 212 2.61 -0.69 -7.79
CA LEU A 212 1.51 -1.44 -7.20
C LEU A 212 1.85 -2.93 -7.15
N LEU A 213 1.25 -3.64 -6.20
CA LEU A 213 1.48 -5.06 -6.05
C LEU A 213 0.75 -5.82 -7.16
N PRO A 214 1.38 -6.86 -7.74
CA PRO A 214 0.69 -7.72 -8.68
C PRO A 214 -0.41 -8.48 -7.95
N ALA A 215 -1.47 -8.79 -8.68
CA ALA A 215 -2.41 -9.78 -8.23
C ALA A 215 -1.75 -11.16 -8.22
N VAL A 216 -2.12 -12.00 -7.26
CA VAL A 216 -1.53 -13.34 -7.07
C VAL A 216 -2.63 -14.40 -7.15
N GLY A 217 -2.22 -15.64 -7.44
CA GLY A 217 -3.14 -16.77 -7.54
C GLY A 217 -3.72 -17.21 -6.19
N ASN A 218 -4.74 -18.06 -6.24
CA ASN A 218 -5.52 -18.51 -5.07
C ASN A 218 -4.72 -19.26 -4.00
N SER A 219 -3.55 -19.80 -4.35
CA SER A 219 -2.67 -20.51 -3.41
C SER A 219 -1.77 -19.57 -2.60
N ASP A 220 -1.73 -18.27 -2.92
CA ASP A 220 -0.97 -17.30 -2.15
C ASP A 220 -1.80 -16.77 -1.00
N ALA A 221 -1.31 -16.96 0.24
CA ALA A 221 -1.99 -16.51 1.45
C ALA A 221 -2.26 -14.99 1.48
N THR A 222 -1.48 -14.19 0.76
CA THR A 222 -1.63 -12.73 0.72
C THR A 222 -2.71 -12.26 -0.25
N GLN A 223 -3.30 -13.16 -1.06
CA GLN A 223 -4.18 -12.81 -2.17
C GLN A 223 -5.28 -11.83 -1.79
N ASN A 224 -6.03 -12.13 -0.74
CA ASN A 224 -7.14 -11.27 -0.31
C ASN A 224 -6.65 -9.99 0.36
N VAL A 225 -5.73 -10.13 1.31
CA VAL A 225 -5.32 -9.02 2.17
C VAL A 225 -4.49 -8.00 1.42
N ARG A 226 -3.85 -8.34 0.29
CA ARG A 226 -3.08 -7.37 -0.51
C ARG A 226 -3.90 -6.57 -1.52
N ARG A 227 -5.19 -6.90 -1.72
CA ARG A 227 -6.05 -6.34 -2.78
C ARG A 227 -6.11 -4.81 -2.76
N PHE A 228 -5.98 -4.18 -1.59
CA PHE A 228 -5.99 -2.72 -1.45
C PHE A 228 -4.75 -2.04 -2.04
N LEU A 229 -3.70 -2.78 -2.41
CA LEU A 229 -2.47 -2.28 -3.03
C LEU A 229 -2.26 -2.77 -4.47
N THR A 230 -3.29 -3.32 -5.12
CA THR A 230 -3.23 -3.81 -6.52
C THR A 230 -4.00 -2.88 -7.46
N PRO A 231 -3.78 -2.94 -8.79
CA PRO A 231 -4.51 -2.13 -9.76
C PRO A 231 -5.84 -2.73 -10.25
N LEU A 232 -6.31 -3.84 -9.67
CA LEU A 232 -7.59 -4.48 -10.04
C LEU A 232 -8.79 -3.63 -9.64
N HIS A 233 -9.99 -3.84 -10.23
CA HIS A 233 -11.20 -3.15 -9.74
C HIS A 233 -11.37 -3.33 -8.23
N GLY A 234 -12.00 -2.34 -7.59
CA GLY A 234 -11.96 -2.20 -6.13
C GLY A 234 -10.79 -1.34 -5.63
N VAL A 235 -9.94 -0.78 -6.53
CA VAL A 235 -8.89 0.18 -6.14
C VAL A 235 -9.50 1.32 -5.34
N SER A 236 -9.08 1.44 -4.09
CA SER A 236 -9.41 2.57 -3.24
C SER A 236 -8.68 3.81 -3.70
N LEU A 237 -9.39 4.92 -3.86
CA LEU A 237 -8.85 6.18 -4.30
C LEU A 237 -9.04 7.26 -3.23
N ALA A 238 -8.00 8.05 -3.00
CA ALA A 238 -8.07 9.25 -2.19
C ALA A 238 -7.35 10.40 -2.90
N ALA A 239 -8.08 11.47 -3.22
CA ALA A 239 -7.50 12.68 -3.79
C ALA A 239 -6.86 13.53 -2.70
N GLN A 240 -5.69 14.09 -2.99
CA GLN A 240 -4.94 14.95 -2.05
C GLN A 240 -5.78 16.14 -1.55
N ASP A 241 -6.59 16.72 -2.43
CA ASP A 241 -7.44 17.88 -2.11
C ASP A 241 -8.50 17.58 -1.05
N LEU A 242 -8.81 16.30 -0.83
CA LEU A 242 -9.84 15.82 0.09
C LEU A 242 -9.26 15.14 1.34
N ASP A 243 -7.94 15.17 1.52
CA ASP A 243 -7.25 14.47 2.61
C ASP A 243 -7.75 14.81 4.01
N ARG A 244 -8.13 16.07 4.22
CA ARG A 244 -8.59 16.55 5.53
C ARG A 244 -10.01 16.08 5.87
N ASP A 245 -10.78 15.74 4.85
CA ASP A 245 -12.18 15.34 4.96
C ASP A 245 -12.32 13.80 4.97
N ASP A 246 -11.19 13.07 4.89
CA ASP A 246 -11.10 11.60 4.80
C ASP A 246 -12.03 10.99 3.74
N VAL A 247 -12.25 11.72 2.64
CA VAL A 247 -13.06 11.24 1.52
C VAL A 247 -12.24 10.24 0.71
N GLU A 248 -12.80 9.06 0.56
CA GLU A 248 -12.28 8.00 -0.29
C GLU A 248 -13.35 7.57 -1.28
N GLY A 249 -12.93 7.00 -2.39
CA GLY A 249 -13.79 6.39 -3.40
C GLY A 249 -13.17 5.13 -3.97
N THR A 250 -13.74 4.68 -5.07
CA THR A 250 -13.30 3.50 -5.80
C THR A 250 -13.03 3.86 -7.25
N LEU A 251 -12.01 3.24 -7.85
CA LEU A 251 -11.79 3.31 -9.29
C LEU A 251 -12.96 2.67 -10.04
N THR A 252 -13.49 3.40 -11.01
CA THR A 252 -14.47 2.91 -11.98
C THR A 252 -13.81 2.05 -13.03
N LEU A 253 -12.88 2.60 -13.81
CA LEU A 253 -12.20 1.87 -14.88
C LEU A 253 -10.89 2.56 -15.30
N TRP A 254 -10.04 1.80 -15.97
CA TRP A 254 -8.88 2.27 -16.70
C TRP A 254 -9.22 2.47 -18.18
N PHE A 255 -8.56 3.43 -18.85
CA PHE A 255 -8.60 3.55 -20.31
C PHE A 255 -7.30 4.12 -20.88
N HIS A 256 -6.99 3.77 -22.12
CA HIS A 256 -5.87 4.32 -22.87
C HIS A 256 -6.32 5.51 -23.71
N GLU A 257 -5.58 6.60 -23.69
CA GLU A 257 -5.90 7.78 -24.51
C GLU A 257 -5.68 7.52 -26.01
N ASN A 258 -4.68 6.71 -26.36
CA ASN A 258 -4.18 6.38 -27.70
C ASN A 258 -3.69 7.59 -28.52
N LEU A 259 -4.54 8.60 -28.72
CA LEU A 259 -4.20 9.84 -29.39
C LEU A 259 -4.62 11.01 -28.49
N GLY A 260 -3.69 11.93 -28.24
CA GLY A 260 -3.97 13.18 -27.54
C GLY A 260 -4.91 14.08 -28.34
N GLN A 261 -5.39 15.16 -27.72
CA GLN A 261 -6.25 16.15 -28.39
C GLN A 261 -5.58 16.82 -29.60
N ASP A 262 -4.24 16.83 -29.65
CA ASP A 262 -3.47 17.34 -30.79
C ASP A 262 -3.31 16.30 -31.93
N GLY A 263 -3.94 15.13 -31.80
CA GLY A 263 -3.88 14.04 -32.77
C GLY A 263 -2.58 13.26 -32.75
N LYS A 264 -1.68 13.49 -31.79
CA LYS A 264 -0.42 12.74 -31.67
C LYS A 264 -0.60 11.47 -30.84
N PRO A 265 0.21 10.42 -31.09
CA PRO A 265 0.28 9.24 -30.23
C PRO A 265 0.45 9.62 -28.76
N SER A 266 -0.36 9.01 -27.89
CA SER A 266 -0.31 9.16 -26.44
C SER A 266 -0.24 7.79 -25.78
N ASP A 267 0.79 7.60 -24.97
CA ASP A 267 0.97 6.40 -24.14
C ASP A 267 0.33 6.57 -22.76
N LYS A 268 -0.53 7.58 -22.57
CA LYS A 268 -1.18 7.84 -21.29
C LYS A 268 -2.30 6.82 -21.04
N VAL A 269 -2.26 6.27 -19.84
CA VAL A 269 -3.37 5.53 -19.23
C VAL A 269 -4.04 6.42 -18.20
N PHE A 270 -5.36 6.41 -18.19
CA PHE A 270 -6.19 7.17 -17.29
C PHE A 270 -7.00 6.24 -16.40
N GLY A 271 -7.16 6.62 -15.13
CA GLY A 271 -8.17 6.04 -14.24
C GLY A 271 -9.38 6.97 -14.14
N VAL A 272 -10.57 6.38 -14.04
CA VAL A 272 -11.85 7.09 -13.91
C VAL A 272 -12.46 6.82 -12.55
N THR A 273 -13.04 7.85 -11.91
CA THR A 273 -13.89 7.75 -10.71
C THR A 273 -14.90 8.90 -10.71
N THR A 274 -15.65 9.13 -9.62
CA THR A 274 -16.61 10.24 -9.52
C THR A 274 -15.89 11.58 -9.31
N CYS A 275 -16.51 12.69 -9.72
CA CYS A 275 -15.96 14.03 -9.53
C CYS A 275 -15.80 14.34 -8.04
N HIS A 276 -16.78 13.96 -7.22
CA HIS A 276 -16.73 14.19 -5.76
C HIS A 276 -15.65 13.37 -5.02
N VAL A 277 -15.08 12.33 -5.65
CA VAL A 277 -13.92 11.59 -5.13
C VAL A 277 -12.60 12.27 -5.53
N LEU A 278 -12.58 13.05 -6.61
CA LEU A 278 -11.38 13.73 -7.10
C LEU A 278 -11.27 15.18 -6.63
N ARG A 279 -12.39 15.83 -6.31
CA ARG A 279 -12.46 17.28 -6.12
C ARG A 279 -13.40 17.65 -4.98
N LYS A 280 -12.97 18.64 -4.19
CA LYS A 280 -13.79 19.27 -3.14
C LYS A 280 -14.90 20.15 -3.68
N ASN A 281 -14.58 20.97 -4.70
CA ASN A 281 -15.59 21.78 -5.37
C ASN A 281 -16.07 21.04 -6.61
N THR A 282 -17.28 20.47 -6.50
CA THR A 282 -17.94 19.67 -7.53
C THR A 282 -18.84 20.50 -8.45
N THR A 283 -18.95 21.82 -8.22
CA THR A 283 -19.84 22.71 -8.98
C THR A 283 -19.14 23.43 -10.14
N VAL A 284 -17.84 23.22 -10.29
CA VAL A 284 -17.01 23.89 -11.31
C VAL A 284 -16.17 22.87 -12.05
N ASP A 285 -16.02 23.09 -13.35
CA ASP A 285 -15.13 22.27 -14.17
C ASP A 285 -13.69 22.41 -13.70
N TYR A 286 -13.01 21.28 -13.63
CA TYR A 286 -11.57 21.22 -13.42
C TYR A 286 -10.89 20.56 -14.61
N GLU A 287 -9.87 21.24 -15.12
CA GLU A 287 -8.93 20.69 -16.08
C GLU A 287 -7.53 21.17 -15.71
N LEU A 288 -6.59 20.23 -15.57
CA LEU A 288 -5.21 20.55 -15.24
C LEU A 288 -4.57 21.31 -16.41
N ARG A 289 -4.15 22.54 -16.13
CA ARG A 289 -3.44 23.41 -17.09
C ARG A 289 -1.93 23.26 -16.95
N ASP A 290 -1.22 23.55 -18.04
CA ASP A 290 0.24 23.55 -18.03
C ASP A 290 0.81 24.49 -16.95
N GLY A 291 1.76 23.97 -16.17
CA GLY A 291 2.40 24.70 -15.07
C GLY A 291 1.57 24.81 -13.78
N ALA A 292 0.31 24.36 -13.76
CA ALA A 292 -0.48 24.32 -12.54
C ALA A 292 0.00 23.19 -11.60
N PRO A 293 -0.09 23.37 -10.26
CA PRO A 293 0.16 22.30 -9.31
C PRO A 293 -0.73 21.09 -9.57
N ARG A 294 -0.15 19.89 -9.53
CA ARG A 294 -0.89 18.63 -9.70
C ARG A 294 -1.66 18.30 -8.42
N SER A 295 -2.95 18.01 -8.58
CA SER A 295 -3.76 17.38 -7.53
C SER A 295 -3.53 15.87 -7.59
N TYR A 296 -2.75 15.33 -6.64
CA TYR A 296 -2.36 13.93 -6.66
C TYR A 296 -3.52 13.00 -6.27
N VAL A 297 -3.62 11.86 -6.97
CA VAL A 297 -4.54 10.77 -6.65
C VAL A 297 -3.73 9.63 -6.05
N ARG A 298 -4.25 9.05 -4.96
CA ARG A 298 -3.55 8.02 -4.20
C ARG A 298 -4.32 6.72 -4.14
N ILE A 299 -3.59 5.61 -4.12
CA ILE A 299 -4.15 4.32 -3.74
C ILE A 299 -4.33 4.30 -2.22
N CYS A 300 -5.55 4.06 -1.76
CA CYS A 300 -5.98 4.10 -0.37
C CYS A 300 -5.75 5.45 0.33
N GLY A 301 -6.80 5.96 0.97
CA GLY A 301 -6.64 6.91 2.07
C GLY A 301 -6.14 6.20 3.32
N ASN A 302 -6.11 6.91 4.45
CA ASN A 302 -5.61 6.32 5.70
C ASN A 302 -6.57 5.25 6.22
N ARG A 303 -7.88 5.53 6.16
CA ARG A 303 -8.93 4.59 6.58
C ARG A 303 -8.84 3.25 5.87
N ARG A 304 -8.74 3.23 4.53
CA ARG A 304 -8.61 1.94 3.82
C ARG A 304 -7.28 1.25 4.11
N PHE A 305 -6.19 2.00 4.23
CA PHE A 305 -4.87 1.45 4.51
C PHE A 305 -4.84 0.76 5.88
N ASP A 306 -5.33 1.43 6.92
CA ASP A 306 -5.43 0.88 8.27
C ASP A 306 -6.35 -0.35 8.30
N ARG A 307 -7.47 -0.32 7.57
CA ARG A 307 -8.34 -1.49 7.40
C ARG A 307 -7.58 -2.67 6.79
N GLY A 308 -6.79 -2.44 5.74
CA GLY A 308 -5.97 -3.49 5.11
C GLY A 308 -4.93 -4.11 6.04
N LEU A 309 -4.27 -3.29 6.89
CA LEU A 309 -3.35 -3.78 7.92
C LEU A 309 -4.07 -4.61 8.99
N ASN A 310 -5.27 -4.18 9.40
CA ASN A 310 -6.07 -4.88 10.38
C ASN A 310 -6.58 -6.23 9.84
N GLU A 311 -7.12 -6.26 8.62
CA GLU A 311 -7.52 -7.49 7.92
C GLU A 311 -6.34 -8.49 7.82
N THR A 312 -5.13 -8.00 7.53
CA THR A 312 -3.92 -8.83 7.49
C THR A 312 -3.57 -9.40 8.85
N THR A 313 -3.66 -8.58 9.90
CA THR A 313 -3.37 -8.99 11.27
C THR A 313 -4.38 -10.03 11.76
N GLU A 314 -5.66 -9.86 11.41
CA GLU A 314 -6.71 -10.83 11.72
C GLU A 314 -6.49 -12.15 10.98
N GLU A 315 -6.11 -12.12 9.71
CA GLU A 315 -5.79 -13.33 8.96
C GLU A 315 -4.60 -14.09 9.58
N ILE A 316 -3.54 -13.40 9.98
CA ILE A 316 -2.41 -14.01 10.74
C ILE A 316 -2.94 -14.71 12.00
N ALA A 317 -3.79 -14.05 12.78
CA ALA A 317 -4.36 -14.64 13.99
C ALA A 317 -5.25 -15.87 13.70
N ASN A 318 -6.03 -15.84 12.61
CA ASN A 318 -6.83 -16.98 12.16
C ASN A 318 -5.96 -18.19 11.81
N ARG A 319 -4.87 -17.96 11.07
CA ARG A 319 -3.89 -18.99 10.70
C ARG A 319 -3.21 -19.59 11.91
N GLY A 320 -2.81 -18.77 12.88
CA GLY A 320 -2.27 -19.22 14.17
C GLY A 320 -3.23 -20.18 14.91
N ARG A 321 -4.51 -19.81 15.00
CA ARG A 321 -5.54 -20.68 15.63
C ARG A 321 -5.74 -22.00 14.88
N ALA A 322 -5.70 -21.98 13.55
CA ALA A 322 -5.79 -23.20 12.73
C ALA A 322 -4.58 -24.12 12.96
N ALA A 323 -3.36 -23.57 12.99
CA ALA A 323 -2.15 -24.32 13.28
C ALA A 323 -2.15 -24.96 14.69
N GLU A 324 -2.66 -24.24 15.70
CA GLU A 324 -2.85 -24.78 17.05
C GLU A 324 -3.86 -25.94 17.07
N ALA A 325 -4.96 -25.84 16.31
CA ALA A 325 -5.93 -26.92 16.19
C ALA A 325 -5.31 -28.17 15.54
N LEU A 326 -4.60 -27.99 14.42
CA LEU A 326 -3.90 -29.08 13.72
C LEU A 326 -2.81 -29.73 14.59
N THR A 327 -2.09 -28.95 15.40
CA THR A 327 -1.06 -29.49 16.31
C THR A 327 -1.67 -30.40 17.39
N ARG A 328 -2.83 -30.03 17.94
CA ARG A 328 -3.57 -30.87 18.90
C ARG A 328 -4.10 -32.14 18.24
N GLU A 329 -4.63 -32.02 17.02
CA GLU A 329 -5.10 -33.15 16.23
C GLU A 329 -3.97 -34.12 15.91
N LEU A 330 -2.82 -33.62 15.46
CA LEU A 330 -1.62 -34.41 15.18
C LEU A 330 -1.13 -35.18 16.41
N THR A 331 -1.15 -34.54 17.59
CA THR A 331 -0.80 -35.19 18.86
C THR A 331 -1.77 -36.34 19.18
N THR A 332 -3.06 -36.13 18.91
CA THR A 332 -4.10 -37.14 19.13
C THR A 332 -3.92 -38.33 18.20
N TRP A 333 -3.64 -38.10 16.91
CA TRP A 333 -3.40 -39.18 15.94
C TRP A 333 -2.12 -39.96 16.25
N ARG A 334 -1.03 -39.29 16.63
CA ARG A 334 0.24 -39.95 17.01
C ARG A 334 0.14 -40.80 18.28
N ALA A 335 -0.83 -40.53 19.15
CA ALA A 335 -1.08 -41.31 20.35
C ALA A 335 -1.93 -42.57 20.11
N LYS A 336 -2.60 -42.69 18.95
CA LYS A 336 -3.39 -43.87 18.59
C LYS A 336 -2.48 -45.03 18.17
N GLU A 337 -3.03 -46.25 18.20
CA GLU A 337 -2.35 -47.42 17.64
C GLU A 337 -2.02 -47.20 16.17
N ARG A 338 -0.84 -47.68 15.77
CA ARG A 338 -0.33 -47.50 14.41
C ARG A 338 -1.08 -48.39 13.42
N THR A 339 -2.12 -47.84 12.83
CA THR A 339 -2.90 -48.41 11.72
C THR A 339 -2.61 -47.65 10.41
N PRO A 340 -2.90 -48.22 9.23
CA PRO A 340 -2.80 -47.49 7.96
C PRO A 340 -3.57 -46.16 7.97
N GLU A 341 -4.78 -46.14 8.53
CA GLU A 341 -5.59 -44.93 8.69
C GLU A 341 -4.90 -43.88 9.57
N SER A 342 -4.34 -44.28 10.73
CA SER A 342 -3.63 -43.34 11.60
C SER A 342 -2.38 -42.73 10.94
N ILE A 343 -1.74 -43.45 10.02
CA ILE A 343 -0.57 -42.96 9.28
C ILE A 343 -1.01 -41.91 8.26
N GLU A 344 -2.06 -42.19 7.49
CA GLU A 344 -2.61 -41.27 6.50
C GLU A 344 -3.09 -39.96 7.15
N GLU A 345 -3.79 -40.04 8.28
CA GLU A 345 -4.26 -38.85 9.03
C GLU A 345 -3.09 -38.02 9.59
N VAL A 346 -2.02 -38.67 10.07
CA VAL A 346 -0.80 -37.98 10.50
C VAL A 346 -0.16 -37.24 9.32
N GLU A 347 0.01 -37.89 8.18
CA GLU A 347 0.60 -37.29 6.98
C GLU A 347 -0.25 -36.11 6.47
N HIS A 348 -1.58 -36.26 6.44
CA HIS A 348 -2.50 -35.20 6.03
C HIS A 348 -2.45 -33.99 6.98
N THR A 349 -2.46 -34.24 8.29
CA THR A 349 -2.40 -33.18 9.32
C THR A 349 -1.06 -32.46 9.29
N GLU A 350 0.05 -33.18 9.13
CA GLU A 350 1.39 -32.59 8.96
C GLU A 350 1.47 -31.71 7.71
N TRP A 351 0.90 -32.16 6.59
CA TRP A 351 0.85 -31.39 5.36
C TRP A 351 0.06 -30.08 5.54
N ASN A 352 -1.13 -30.15 6.16
CA ASN A 352 -1.95 -28.97 6.46
C ASN A 352 -1.21 -27.98 7.37
N LEU A 353 -0.57 -28.48 8.44
CA LEU A 353 0.20 -27.65 9.37
C LEU A 353 1.35 -26.92 8.65
N ALA A 354 2.03 -27.61 7.72
CA ALA A 354 3.07 -27.00 6.90
C ALA A 354 2.51 -25.92 5.95
N GLN A 355 1.27 -26.05 5.45
CA GLN A 355 0.64 -24.99 4.66
C GLN A 355 0.31 -23.76 5.52
N GLU A 356 -0.22 -23.95 6.73
CA GLU A 356 -0.51 -22.84 7.65
C GLU A 356 0.77 -22.08 8.02
N ALA A 357 1.87 -22.78 8.31
CA ALA A 357 3.16 -22.14 8.59
C ALA A 357 3.70 -21.33 7.39
N LYS A 358 3.57 -21.85 6.17
CA LYS A 358 3.96 -21.12 4.95
C LYS A 358 3.09 -19.87 4.73
N ALA A 359 1.79 -19.98 4.99
CA ALA A 359 0.86 -18.87 4.89
C ALA A 359 1.21 -17.75 5.89
N ASP A 360 1.45 -18.12 7.15
CA ASP A 360 1.82 -17.18 8.23
C ASP A 360 3.08 -16.37 7.89
N ILE A 361 4.15 -17.04 7.41
CA ILE A 361 5.39 -16.37 6.99
C ILE A 361 5.12 -15.34 5.89
N LYS A 362 4.32 -15.71 4.87
CA LYS A 362 3.99 -14.81 3.76
C LYS A 362 3.17 -13.60 4.24
N LEU A 363 2.20 -13.82 5.12
CA LEU A 363 1.36 -12.76 5.68
C LEU A 363 2.15 -11.79 6.54
N TRP A 364 3.05 -12.29 7.40
CA TRP A 364 3.95 -11.45 8.19
C TRP A 364 4.91 -10.63 7.31
N ALA A 365 5.46 -11.25 6.27
CA ALA A 365 6.30 -10.54 5.30
C ALA A 365 5.52 -9.42 4.58
N PHE A 366 4.28 -9.70 4.17
CA PHE A 366 3.40 -8.70 3.56
C PHE A 366 3.05 -7.57 4.54
N LEU A 367 2.63 -7.88 5.77
CA LEU A 367 2.30 -6.87 6.78
C LEU A 367 3.50 -5.95 7.07
N THR A 368 4.69 -6.54 7.16
CA THR A 368 5.94 -5.79 7.38
C THR A 368 6.27 -4.90 6.19
N ASP A 369 6.15 -5.40 4.96
CA ASP A 369 6.36 -4.60 3.74
C ASP A 369 5.35 -3.46 3.65
N ALA A 370 4.07 -3.73 3.92
CA ALA A 370 3.00 -2.73 3.94
C ALA A 370 3.34 -1.59 4.92
N ARG A 371 3.71 -1.93 6.17
CA ARG A 371 4.06 -0.92 7.19
C ARG A 371 5.31 -0.12 6.83
N LEU A 372 6.34 -0.75 6.29
CA LEU A 372 7.61 -0.07 6.00
C LEU A 372 7.58 0.75 4.71
N ASN A 373 6.85 0.27 3.70
CA ASN A 373 6.98 0.78 2.33
C ASN A 373 5.70 1.38 1.75
N TRP A 374 4.60 1.41 2.50
CA TRP A 374 3.31 1.95 2.05
C TRP A 374 2.67 2.96 3.02
N SER A 375 3.21 3.10 4.23
CA SER A 375 2.68 3.99 5.26
C SER A 375 2.78 5.47 4.85
N HIS A 376 3.84 5.88 4.16
CA HIS A 376 4.04 7.29 3.84
C HIS A 376 3.20 7.70 2.62
N LYS A 377 2.00 8.21 2.90
CA LYS A 377 0.96 8.58 1.93
C LYS A 377 1.49 9.30 0.68
N ASN A 378 2.32 10.34 0.84
CA ASN A 378 2.79 11.16 -0.27
C ASN A 378 3.92 10.54 -1.10
N LEU A 379 4.66 9.58 -0.55
CA LEU A 379 5.82 8.97 -1.22
C LEU A 379 5.43 7.64 -1.84
N ASP A 380 4.63 6.88 -1.12
CA ASP A 380 4.39 5.47 -1.43
C ASP A 380 3.04 5.24 -2.09
N ARG A 381 2.04 6.12 -1.90
CA ARG A 381 0.66 5.85 -2.34
C ARG A 381 0.18 6.70 -3.50
N ASN A 382 0.92 7.72 -3.94
CA ASN A 382 0.56 8.50 -5.12
C ASN A 382 0.59 7.61 -6.38
N ILE A 383 -0.55 7.42 -7.04
CA ILE A 383 -0.69 6.60 -8.26
C ILE A 383 -0.98 7.43 -9.52
N GLY A 384 -1.11 8.75 -9.38
CA GLY A 384 -1.45 9.62 -10.49
C GLY A 384 -1.81 11.03 -10.06
N TYR A 385 -2.43 11.77 -10.96
CA TYR A 385 -2.95 13.11 -10.69
C TYR A 385 -4.18 13.42 -11.53
N THR A 386 -5.13 14.15 -10.96
CA THR A 386 -6.37 14.54 -11.63
C THR A 386 -6.06 15.40 -12.85
N GLN A 387 -6.52 14.97 -14.02
CA GLN A 387 -6.39 15.71 -15.28
C GLN A 387 -7.68 16.45 -15.63
N PHE A 388 -8.82 15.82 -15.39
CA PHE A 388 -10.12 16.36 -15.79
C PHE A 388 -11.20 15.91 -14.80
N ALA A 389 -12.05 16.81 -14.35
CA ALA A 389 -13.21 16.51 -13.53
C ALA A 389 -14.26 17.61 -13.77
N PRO A 390 -15.24 17.40 -14.67
CA PRO A 390 -16.27 18.39 -14.94
C PRO A 390 -17.17 18.60 -13.71
N ALA A 391 -17.85 19.74 -13.67
CA ALA A 391 -18.89 19.99 -12.68
C ALA A 391 -19.95 18.88 -12.73
N ILE A 392 -20.45 18.50 -11.56
CA ILE A 392 -21.58 17.59 -11.45
C ILE A 392 -22.80 18.31 -12.04
N THR A 393 -23.33 17.76 -13.12
CA THR A 393 -24.47 18.32 -13.84
C THR A 393 -25.50 17.24 -14.13
N VAL A 394 -26.74 17.68 -14.35
CA VAL A 394 -27.80 16.85 -14.91
C VAL A 394 -27.99 17.30 -16.35
N ASP A 395 -27.98 16.39 -17.31
CA ASP A 395 -28.14 16.71 -18.72
C ASP A 395 -29.56 17.24 -19.01
N VAL A 396 -29.72 18.57 -19.14
CA VAL A 396 -31.04 19.23 -19.19
C VAL A 396 -31.49 19.73 -20.57
N GLU A 397 -30.58 20.03 -21.51
CA GLU A 397 -30.96 20.70 -22.77
C GLU A 397 -31.13 19.68 -23.92
N GLY A 398 -32.37 19.21 -24.13
CA GLY A 398 -32.69 18.18 -25.13
C GLY A 398 -32.14 16.77 -24.81
N GLY A 399 -31.61 16.58 -23.60
CA GLY A 399 -30.87 15.40 -23.16
C GLY A 399 -31.67 14.35 -22.38
N THR A 400 -30.94 13.36 -21.87
CA THR A 400 -31.49 12.17 -21.19
C THR A 400 -31.67 12.33 -19.68
N ARG A 401 -31.38 13.50 -19.09
CA ARG A 401 -31.47 13.81 -17.64
C ARG A 401 -30.67 12.89 -16.71
N PHE A 402 -29.72 12.12 -17.22
CA PHE A 402 -28.78 11.40 -16.35
C PHE A 402 -27.83 12.37 -15.66
N ILE A 403 -27.49 12.07 -14.40
CA ILE A 403 -26.40 12.77 -13.72
C ILE A 403 -25.06 12.45 -14.39
N SER A 404 -24.19 13.45 -14.48
CA SER A 404 -22.81 13.33 -14.92
C SER A 404 -21.89 13.66 -13.75
N ASP A 405 -21.46 12.64 -13.02
CA ASP A 405 -20.54 12.76 -11.90
C ASP A 405 -19.33 11.85 -12.12
N TRP A 406 -18.35 12.35 -12.86
CA TRP A 406 -17.15 11.60 -13.20
C TRP A 406 -15.92 12.50 -13.27
N GLY A 407 -14.75 11.91 -13.26
CA GLY A 407 -13.50 12.56 -13.62
C GLY A 407 -12.41 11.53 -13.93
N ALA A 408 -11.33 12.01 -14.54
CA ALA A 408 -10.21 11.22 -15.00
C ALA A 408 -8.89 11.75 -14.42
N PHE A 409 -8.04 10.83 -13.97
CA PHE A 409 -6.68 11.10 -13.53
C PHE A 409 -5.67 10.35 -14.39
N VAL A 410 -4.52 10.96 -14.67
CA VAL A 410 -3.43 10.31 -15.38
C VAL A 410 -2.73 9.36 -14.41
N ALA A 411 -2.64 8.08 -14.79
CA ALA A 411 -1.91 7.08 -14.04
C ALA A 411 -0.40 7.33 -14.13
N ALA A 412 0.29 7.22 -13.00
CA ALA A 412 1.74 7.27 -12.96
C ALA A 412 2.30 5.95 -13.54
N GLU A 413 3.00 6.04 -14.67
CA GLU A 413 3.52 4.87 -15.40
C GLU A 413 4.34 3.94 -14.49
N GLY A 414 5.33 4.48 -13.78
CA GLY A 414 6.17 3.70 -12.86
C GLY A 414 5.44 3.11 -11.65
N LYS A 415 4.17 3.46 -11.44
CA LYS A 415 3.32 2.89 -10.38
C LYS A 415 2.44 1.77 -10.88
N VAL A 416 1.88 1.88 -12.08
CA VAL A 416 0.79 1.01 -12.53
C VAL A 416 1.23 0.04 -13.62
N LYS A 417 2.14 0.45 -14.51
CA LYS A 417 2.50 -0.26 -15.75
C LYS A 417 2.89 -1.72 -15.55
N ASP A 418 3.79 -1.99 -14.61
CA ASP A 418 4.36 -3.33 -14.40
C ASP A 418 3.32 -4.37 -13.94
N THR A 419 2.19 -3.91 -13.39
CA THR A 419 1.11 -4.74 -12.85
C THR A 419 -0.22 -4.53 -13.57
N PHE A 420 -0.22 -3.81 -14.68
CA PHE A 420 -1.44 -3.45 -15.40
C PHE A 420 -2.01 -4.66 -16.14
N GLU A 421 -3.24 -5.06 -15.79
CA GLU A 421 -3.98 -6.15 -16.42
C GLU A 421 -5.24 -5.65 -17.17
N GLY A 422 -5.43 -4.32 -17.27
CA GLY A 422 -6.66 -3.71 -17.79
C GLY A 422 -7.80 -3.70 -16.77
N ASN A 423 -9.03 -3.70 -17.27
CA ASN A 423 -10.25 -3.70 -16.45
C ASN A 423 -10.63 -5.14 -16.04
N VAL A 424 -10.08 -5.57 -14.90
CA VAL A 424 -10.26 -6.93 -14.35
C VAL A 424 -10.88 -6.83 -12.96
N VAL A 425 -11.99 -7.55 -12.78
CA VAL A 425 -12.68 -7.68 -11.50
C VAL A 425 -12.17 -8.93 -10.80
N TYR A 426 -11.82 -8.77 -9.52
CA TYR A 426 -11.50 -9.88 -8.64
C TYR A 426 -12.71 -10.17 -7.75
N ILE A 427 -13.24 -11.40 -7.81
CA ILE A 427 -14.40 -11.80 -7.01
C ILE A 427 -14.02 -12.22 -5.57
N GLY A 428 -12.74 -12.17 -5.21
CA GLY A 428 -12.31 -12.35 -3.83
C GLY A 428 -12.62 -13.72 -3.24
N THR A 429 -12.42 -13.81 -1.94
CA THR A 429 -12.86 -14.95 -1.11
C THR A 429 -13.90 -14.54 -0.07
N LYS A 430 -14.41 -13.30 -0.14
CA LYS A 430 -15.42 -12.76 0.79
C LYS A 430 -16.60 -13.71 0.93
N TYR A 431 -17.05 -14.29 -0.18
CA TYR A 431 -18.08 -15.33 -0.19
C TYR A 431 -17.45 -16.68 -0.54
N ALA A 432 -17.88 -17.74 0.14
CA ALA A 432 -17.56 -19.10 -0.27
C ALA A 432 -18.03 -19.34 -1.72
N PRO A 433 -17.29 -20.09 -2.55
CA PRO A 433 -17.63 -20.28 -3.97
C PRO A 433 -19.09 -20.71 -4.22
N ARG A 434 -19.60 -21.65 -3.41
CA ARG A 434 -20.99 -22.12 -3.48
C ARG A 434 -22.01 -21.02 -3.12
N GLN A 435 -21.67 -20.14 -2.17
CA GLN A 435 -22.52 -19.01 -1.81
C GLN A 435 -22.54 -17.96 -2.92
N LEU A 436 -21.36 -17.63 -3.47
CA LEU A 436 -21.25 -16.67 -4.57
C LEU A 436 -22.01 -17.12 -5.81
N VAL A 437 -21.87 -18.40 -6.21
CA VAL A 437 -22.64 -18.97 -7.33
C VAL A 437 -24.14 -18.84 -7.09
N LYS A 438 -24.63 -19.10 -5.87
CA LYS A 438 -26.05 -18.92 -5.55
C LYS A 438 -26.50 -17.45 -5.61
N MET A 439 -25.62 -16.50 -5.28
CA MET A 439 -25.91 -15.07 -5.35
C MET A 439 -25.95 -14.58 -6.80
N LEU A 440 -25.02 -15.03 -7.63
CA LEU A 440 -24.97 -14.71 -9.06
C LEU A 440 -26.10 -15.39 -9.85
N TYR A 441 -26.41 -16.65 -9.49
CA TYR A 441 -27.37 -17.52 -10.18
C TYR A 441 -28.37 -18.15 -9.19
N PRO A 442 -29.44 -17.43 -8.81
CA PRO A 442 -30.48 -17.88 -7.88
C PRO A 442 -31.29 -19.14 -8.22
N PHE A 443 -31.24 -19.70 -9.44
CA PHE A 443 -32.14 -20.76 -9.87
C PHE A 443 -31.83 -22.14 -9.26
N GLY A 444 -32.89 -22.87 -8.90
CA GLY A 444 -32.84 -24.18 -8.25
C GLY A 444 -32.60 -25.37 -9.19
N ASP A 445 -31.98 -26.42 -8.63
CA ASP A 445 -31.81 -27.81 -9.09
C ASP A 445 -31.12 -28.13 -10.42
N VAL A 446 -30.86 -27.16 -11.31
CA VAL A 446 -29.93 -27.36 -12.43
C VAL A 446 -28.57 -26.81 -12.02
N PRO A 447 -27.49 -27.61 -11.95
CA PRO A 447 -26.15 -27.07 -11.76
C PRO A 447 -25.93 -26.05 -12.87
N PRO A 448 -25.66 -24.77 -12.54
CA PRO A 448 -25.35 -23.83 -13.58
C PRO A 448 -24.15 -24.39 -14.35
N SER A 449 -24.28 -24.48 -15.68
CA SER A 449 -23.13 -24.76 -16.56
C SER A 449 -22.04 -23.68 -16.41
N TYR A 450 -22.35 -22.59 -15.70
CA TYR A 450 -21.47 -21.51 -15.33
C TYR A 450 -20.44 -21.94 -14.28
N LYS A 451 -19.20 -21.94 -14.72
CA LYS A 451 -18.04 -22.04 -13.84
C LYS A 451 -17.71 -20.64 -13.34
N LEU A 452 -17.36 -20.54 -12.04
CA LEU A 452 -16.70 -19.33 -11.57
C LEU A 452 -15.41 -19.12 -12.38
N PRO A 453 -15.02 -17.87 -12.62
CA PRO A 453 -13.80 -17.58 -13.34
C PRO A 453 -12.58 -18.21 -12.68
N GLU A 454 -11.62 -18.66 -13.51
CA GLU A 454 -10.33 -19.15 -13.02
C GLU A 454 -9.62 -18.06 -12.21
N GLU A 455 -8.94 -18.46 -11.12
CA GLU A 455 -8.28 -17.56 -10.17
C GLU A 455 -9.19 -16.49 -9.54
N GLY A 456 -10.51 -16.63 -9.66
CA GLY A 456 -11.47 -15.64 -9.16
C GLY A 456 -11.37 -14.29 -9.87
N LYS A 457 -10.92 -14.25 -11.14
CA LYS A 457 -10.82 -13.02 -11.93
C LYS A 457 -11.64 -13.11 -13.21
N PHE A 458 -12.36 -12.05 -13.56
CA PHE A 458 -12.95 -11.92 -14.89
C PHE A 458 -12.73 -10.53 -15.46
N ARG A 459 -12.74 -10.45 -16.79
CA ARG A 459 -12.46 -9.22 -17.53
C ARG A 459 -13.74 -8.52 -17.94
N ILE A 460 -13.69 -7.20 -17.92
CA ILE A 460 -14.71 -6.36 -18.52
C ILE A 460 -14.44 -6.28 -20.03
N VAL A 461 -15.41 -6.70 -20.85
CA VAL A 461 -15.27 -6.81 -22.31
C VAL A 461 -16.23 -5.90 -23.09
N GLY A 462 -17.15 -5.25 -22.39
CA GLY A 462 -18.15 -4.38 -23.01
C GLY A 462 -19.01 -3.68 -21.96
N TRP A 463 -20.12 -3.10 -22.41
CA TRP A 463 -21.15 -2.51 -21.56
C TRP A 463 -22.52 -3.07 -21.92
N SER A 464 -23.50 -2.90 -21.04
CA SER A 464 -24.91 -3.21 -21.31
C SER A 464 -25.69 -1.91 -21.48
N THR A 465 -26.52 -1.86 -22.52
CA THR A 465 -27.46 -0.75 -22.74
C THR A 465 -28.66 -0.88 -21.81
N LEU A 466 -29.44 0.18 -21.65
CA LEU A 466 -30.68 0.13 -20.86
C LEU A 466 -31.69 -0.87 -21.45
N ASP A 467 -31.75 -0.98 -22.79
CA ASP A 467 -32.61 -1.96 -23.47
C ASP A 467 -32.17 -3.41 -23.17
N GLU A 468 -30.87 -3.68 -23.10
CA GLU A 468 -30.36 -5.00 -22.70
C GLU A 468 -30.60 -5.31 -21.21
N LEU A 469 -30.65 -4.29 -20.35
CA LEU A 469 -30.94 -4.43 -18.93
C LEU A 469 -32.44 -4.58 -18.66
N ALA A 470 -33.29 -4.09 -19.57
CA ALA A 470 -34.74 -4.28 -19.51
C ALA A 470 -35.18 -5.72 -19.81
N ILE A 471 -34.27 -6.57 -20.32
CA ILE A 471 -34.52 -7.99 -20.61
C ILE A 471 -33.84 -8.83 -19.52
N PRO A 472 -34.58 -9.28 -18.49
CA PRO A 472 -34.00 -10.09 -17.44
C PRO A 472 -33.60 -11.48 -17.94
N ASP A 473 -32.39 -11.89 -17.55
CA ASP A 473 -31.78 -13.19 -17.87
C ASP A 473 -31.72 -14.13 -16.65
N GLY A 474 -32.03 -13.63 -15.46
CA GLY A 474 -32.17 -14.39 -14.23
C GLY A 474 -33.62 -14.70 -13.88
N THR A 475 -33.83 -15.83 -13.22
CA THR A 475 -35.11 -16.24 -12.63
C THR A 475 -34.87 -16.78 -11.22
N ASP A 476 -35.73 -16.47 -10.25
CA ASP A 476 -35.59 -16.94 -8.87
C ASP A 476 -36.34 -18.26 -8.64
N SER A 477 -36.28 -18.77 -7.41
CA SER A 477 -37.01 -19.99 -7.00
C SER A 477 -38.53 -19.88 -7.13
N GLU A 478 -39.05 -18.66 -7.15
CA GLU A 478 -40.48 -18.36 -7.29
C GLU A 478 -40.87 -18.03 -8.74
N HIS A 479 -39.94 -18.16 -9.69
CA HIS A 479 -40.11 -17.87 -11.11
C HIS A 479 -40.23 -16.37 -11.46
N HIS A 480 -39.83 -15.47 -10.56
CA HIS A 480 -39.72 -14.04 -10.87
C HIS A 480 -38.41 -13.75 -11.61
N ARG A 481 -38.49 -12.86 -12.60
CA ARG A 481 -37.35 -12.48 -13.43
C ARG A 481 -36.60 -11.29 -12.85
N PHE A 482 -35.28 -11.32 -12.86
CA PHE A 482 -34.41 -10.22 -12.40
C PHE A 482 -33.10 -10.17 -13.20
N VAL A 483 -32.35 -9.08 -13.02
CA VAL A 483 -30.96 -8.95 -13.51
C VAL A 483 -30.04 -8.81 -12.31
N THR A 484 -29.12 -9.76 -12.14
CA THR A 484 -28.09 -9.68 -11.10
C THR A 484 -26.98 -8.74 -11.53
N VAL A 485 -26.55 -7.89 -10.61
CA VAL A 485 -25.36 -7.04 -10.78
C VAL A 485 -24.42 -7.22 -9.60
N GLY A 486 -23.13 -6.97 -9.83
CA GLY A 486 -22.12 -6.95 -8.78
C GLY A 486 -21.26 -5.70 -8.87
N LYS A 487 -20.55 -5.41 -7.79
CA LYS A 487 -19.48 -4.40 -7.77
C LYS A 487 -18.39 -4.82 -6.78
N ASP A 488 -17.16 -4.39 -7.04
CA ASP A 488 -16.08 -4.46 -6.05
C ASP A 488 -15.74 -3.03 -5.63
N GLY A 489 -15.98 -2.72 -4.35
CA GLY A 489 -15.96 -1.38 -3.80
C GLY A 489 -14.96 -1.21 -2.67
N ASN A 490 -14.42 0.00 -2.52
CA ASN A 490 -13.47 0.32 -1.45
C ASN A 490 -14.04 0.05 -0.06
N ALA A 491 -15.30 0.41 0.21
CA ALA A 491 -15.90 0.31 1.52
C ALA A 491 -16.45 -1.10 1.79
N SER A 492 -17.31 -1.61 0.91
CA SER A 492 -18.03 -2.88 1.16
C SER A 492 -17.44 -4.09 0.44
N ASP A 493 -16.27 -3.96 -0.22
CA ASP A 493 -15.64 -5.01 -1.05
C ASP A 493 -16.64 -5.54 -2.11
N LEU A 494 -16.55 -6.84 -2.46
CA LEU A 494 -17.50 -7.48 -3.37
C LEU A 494 -18.90 -7.53 -2.76
N THR A 495 -19.88 -6.97 -3.48
CA THR A 495 -21.30 -7.08 -3.15
C THR A 495 -22.11 -7.40 -4.40
N ILE A 496 -23.25 -8.07 -4.20
CA ILE A 496 -24.17 -8.48 -5.26
C ILE A 496 -25.53 -7.85 -4.97
N GLY A 497 -26.15 -7.29 -6.00
CA GLY A 497 -27.44 -6.63 -5.93
C GLY A 497 -28.31 -6.99 -7.13
N GLN A 498 -29.46 -6.34 -7.21
CA GLN A 498 -30.43 -6.52 -8.27
C GLN A 498 -30.71 -5.18 -8.95
N TYR A 499 -30.59 -5.15 -10.28
CA TYR A 499 -31.05 -3.99 -11.03
C TYR A 499 -32.56 -3.83 -10.84
N ALA A 500 -33.02 -2.59 -10.62
CA ALA A 500 -34.42 -2.27 -10.38
C ALA A 500 -35.36 -2.57 -11.55
N GLY A 501 -34.82 -2.81 -12.75
CA GLY A 501 -35.58 -3.11 -13.98
C GLY A 501 -35.98 -1.86 -14.76
N LEU A 502 -36.16 -0.73 -14.06
CA LEU A 502 -36.49 0.57 -14.63
C LEU A 502 -35.53 1.64 -14.10
N VAL A 503 -35.42 2.74 -14.83
CA VAL A 503 -34.71 3.93 -14.33
C VAL A 503 -35.42 4.50 -13.11
N SER A 504 -34.63 5.06 -12.20
CA SER A 504 -35.10 5.78 -11.02
C SER A 504 -34.88 7.27 -11.16
N PHE A 505 -35.56 8.04 -10.32
CA PHE A 505 -35.47 9.48 -10.29
C PHE A 505 -34.99 9.91 -8.91
N THR A 506 -34.00 10.78 -8.87
CA THR A 506 -33.52 11.39 -7.62
C THR A 506 -33.58 12.90 -7.74
N GLU A 507 -33.69 13.60 -6.62
CA GLU A 507 -33.72 15.06 -6.58
C GLU A 507 -32.62 15.55 -5.66
N ASN A 508 -31.84 16.53 -6.13
CA ASN A 508 -30.83 17.17 -5.28
C ASN A 508 -31.43 18.28 -4.43
N ASP A 509 -30.64 18.84 -3.51
CA ASP A 509 -31.07 19.93 -2.60
C ASP A 509 -31.58 21.18 -3.32
N ALA A 510 -31.23 21.36 -4.60
CA ALA A 510 -31.68 22.47 -5.44
C ALA A 510 -33.00 22.19 -6.17
N GLY A 511 -33.62 21.01 -5.95
CA GLY A 511 -34.86 20.61 -6.61
C GLY A 511 -34.67 20.12 -8.05
N VAL A 512 -33.44 19.80 -8.46
CA VAL A 512 -33.16 19.28 -9.81
C VAL A 512 -33.32 17.77 -9.82
N THR A 513 -34.28 17.27 -10.61
CA THR A 513 -34.50 15.84 -10.80
C THR A 513 -33.51 15.25 -11.81
N SER A 514 -32.77 14.19 -11.42
CA SER A 514 -31.95 13.36 -12.30
C SER A 514 -32.55 11.98 -12.52
N ILE A 515 -32.12 11.31 -13.60
CA ILE A 515 -32.42 9.91 -13.91
C ILE A 515 -31.21 9.06 -13.54
N GLU A 516 -31.45 7.90 -12.93
CA GLU A 516 -30.42 6.99 -12.45
C GLU A 516 -30.76 5.53 -12.74
N ILE A 517 -29.73 4.67 -12.76
CA ILE A 517 -29.92 3.23 -12.57
C ILE A 517 -29.99 2.96 -11.07
N ALA A 518 -31.09 2.39 -10.58
CA ALA A 518 -31.18 1.93 -9.21
C ALA A 518 -30.81 0.45 -9.08
N ILE A 519 -30.03 0.15 -8.05
CA ILE A 519 -29.67 -1.19 -7.62
C ILE A 519 -30.23 -1.42 -6.21
N TYR A 520 -30.99 -2.49 -6.06
CA TYR A 520 -31.49 -2.96 -4.77
C TYR A 520 -30.52 -3.96 -4.15
N ASN A 521 -30.49 -3.98 -2.82
CA ASN A 521 -29.79 -5.02 -2.07
C ASN A 521 -30.39 -6.39 -2.41
N ALA A 522 -29.57 -7.45 -2.43
CA ALA A 522 -30.04 -8.79 -2.80
C ALA A 522 -31.09 -9.39 -1.84
N GLY A 523 -31.34 -8.76 -0.69
CA GLY A 523 -32.43 -9.13 0.23
C GLY A 523 -32.26 -10.49 0.93
N ARG A 524 -31.08 -11.10 0.87
CA ARG A 524 -30.78 -12.38 1.51
C ARG A 524 -30.09 -12.13 2.85
N LYS A 525 -30.47 -12.87 3.90
CA LYS A 525 -29.85 -12.77 5.25
C LYS A 525 -28.32 -12.91 5.27
N THR A 526 -27.73 -13.45 4.20
CA THR A 526 -26.30 -13.70 4.04
C THR A 526 -25.61 -12.72 3.08
N ALA A 527 -26.34 -11.76 2.50
CA ALA A 527 -25.81 -10.78 1.57
C ALA A 527 -25.75 -9.41 2.26
N ASP A 528 -24.60 -8.76 2.16
CA ASP A 528 -24.40 -7.41 2.68
C ASP A 528 -25.20 -6.40 1.83
N ASP A 529 -25.32 -5.18 2.36
CA ASP A 529 -25.84 -4.05 1.62
C ASP A 529 -25.02 -3.83 0.34
N PHE A 530 -25.66 -3.36 -0.73
CA PHE A 530 -24.98 -3.27 -2.01
C PHE A 530 -23.86 -2.24 -2.00
N SER A 531 -24.02 -1.12 -1.28
CA SER A 531 -23.02 -0.06 -1.19
C SER A 531 -22.94 0.60 0.19
N GLU A 532 -21.77 1.16 0.47
CA GLU A 532 -21.47 1.97 1.66
C GLU A 532 -20.73 3.27 1.29
N PRO A 533 -20.70 4.28 2.18
CA PRO A 533 -19.85 5.45 2.02
C PRO A 533 -18.38 5.07 1.77
N GLY A 534 -17.86 5.49 0.62
CA GLY A 534 -16.54 5.12 0.10
C GLY A 534 -16.57 4.23 -1.14
N ASP A 535 -17.72 3.64 -1.48
CA ASP A 535 -17.88 2.87 -2.72
C ASP A 535 -18.14 3.74 -3.96
N SER A 536 -18.34 5.04 -3.81
CA SER A 536 -18.53 5.94 -4.95
C SER A 536 -17.42 5.79 -5.97
N GLY A 537 -17.80 5.69 -7.24
CA GLY A 537 -16.93 5.35 -8.36
C GLY A 537 -16.80 3.85 -8.61
N ALA A 538 -17.30 2.95 -7.77
CA ALA A 538 -17.21 1.52 -8.03
C ALA A 538 -17.93 1.15 -9.34
N LEU A 539 -17.29 0.29 -10.13
CA LEU A 539 -17.88 -0.24 -11.36
C LEU A 539 -18.97 -1.26 -11.00
N VAL A 540 -20.20 -0.95 -11.39
CA VAL A 540 -21.27 -1.94 -11.40
C VAL A 540 -21.20 -2.72 -12.70
N TRP A 541 -21.18 -4.04 -12.57
CA TRP A 541 -21.06 -4.97 -13.69
C TRP A 541 -22.15 -6.03 -13.62
N ARG A 542 -22.45 -6.64 -14.77
CA ARG A 542 -23.18 -7.91 -14.86
C ARG A 542 -22.32 -8.94 -15.55
N MET A 543 -22.48 -10.19 -15.16
CA MET A 543 -21.74 -11.30 -15.76
C MET A 543 -22.61 -12.00 -16.81
N LYS A 544 -22.12 -12.10 -18.05
CA LYS A 544 -22.74 -12.92 -19.11
C LYS A 544 -21.66 -13.88 -19.63
N ASN A 545 -21.96 -15.18 -19.67
CA ASN A 545 -21.05 -16.21 -20.22
C ASN A 545 -19.61 -16.19 -19.67
N GLY A 546 -19.43 -15.84 -18.39
CA GLY A 546 -18.10 -15.75 -17.75
C GLY A 546 -17.34 -14.45 -18.02
N GLU A 547 -17.93 -13.51 -18.76
CA GLU A 547 -17.36 -12.20 -19.06
C GLU A 547 -18.16 -11.08 -18.38
N GLY A 548 -17.50 -9.98 -18.06
CA GLY A 548 -18.09 -8.82 -17.40
C GLY A 548 -18.54 -7.74 -18.38
N TYR A 549 -19.71 -7.17 -18.13
CA TYR A 549 -20.25 -6.04 -18.88
C TYR A 549 -20.57 -4.89 -17.93
N ILE A 550 -20.12 -3.70 -18.27
CA ILE A 550 -20.38 -2.47 -17.50
C ILE A 550 -21.88 -2.19 -17.48
N VAL A 551 -22.43 -2.02 -16.29
CA VAL A 551 -23.80 -1.55 -16.05
C VAL A 551 -23.78 -0.05 -15.76
N GLY A 552 -22.87 0.40 -14.91
CA GLY A 552 -22.77 1.81 -14.55
C GLY A 552 -21.67 2.13 -13.54
N GLN A 553 -21.53 3.41 -13.24
CA GLN A 553 -20.67 3.93 -12.18
C GLN A 553 -21.55 4.32 -11.00
N LEU A 554 -21.30 3.70 -9.85
CA LEU A 554 -21.97 4.02 -8.61
C LEU A 554 -21.59 5.43 -8.13
N HIS A 555 -22.54 6.25 -7.73
CA HIS A 555 -22.25 7.60 -7.22
C HIS A 555 -22.92 7.93 -5.88
N SER A 556 -24.06 7.32 -5.58
CA SER A 556 -24.82 7.61 -4.35
C SER A 556 -25.63 6.42 -3.87
N GLY A 557 -26.17 6.54 -2.66
CA GLY A 557 -27.08 5.56 -2.08
C GLY A 557 -28.12 6.25 -1.18
N GLU A 558 -29.26 5.59 -1.03
CA GLU A 558 -30.41 6.06 -0.26
C GLU A 558 -30.52 5.29 1.04
N ASN A 559 -30.69 6.00 2.16
CA ASN A 559 -30.83 5.42 3.49
C ASN A 559 -31.87 6.18 4.33
N LYS A 560 -32.19 5.67 5.52
CA LYS A 560 -33.20 6.29 6.42
C LYS A 560 -32.69 7.54 7.17
N GLY A 561 -31.48 8.02 6.86
CA GLY A 561 -30.79 9.08 7.56
C GLY A 561 -29.91 8.62 8.72
N GLY A 562 -28.93 9.44 9.08
CA GLY A 562 -27.94 9.13 10.12
C GLY A 562 -26.96 8.03 9.69
N SER A 563 -26.56 7.16 10.62
CA SER A 563 -25.60 6.07 10.37
C SER A 563 -26.25 4.78 9.86
N SER A 564 -27.33 4.89 9.08
CA SER A 564 -28.05 3.72 8.56
C SER A 564 -27.53 3.24 7.21
N SER A 565 -27.62 1.93 6.99
CA SER A 565 -27.32 1.29 5.71
C SER A 565 -28.15 1.82 4.54
N ASN A 566 -27.53 1.80 3.36
CA ASN A 566 -28.22 2.07 2.09
C ASN A 566 -29.16 0.93 1.74
N HIS A 567 -30.40 1.25 1.37
CA HIS A 567 -31.39 0.29 0.85
C HIS A 567 -31.53 0.35 -0.67
N VAL A 568 -31.13 1.49 -1.29
CA VAL A 568 -31.02 1.66 -2.74
C VAL A 568 -29.66 2.27 -3.06
N SER A 569 -29.07 1.89 -4.18
CA SER A 569 -27.82 2.46 -4.69
C SER A 569 -28.04 2.98 -6.11
N TYR A 570 -27.49 4.15 -6.45
CA TYR A 570 -27.71 4.81 -7.73
C TYR A 570 -26.43 4.92 -8.56
N CYS A 571 -26.59 4.63 -9.84
CA CYS A 571 -25.49 4.61 -10.81
C CYS A 571 -25.83 5.43 -12.05
N THR A 572 -24.81 6.11 -12.60
CA THR A 572 -24.87 6.62 -13.96
C THR A 572 -24.71 5.44 -14.93
N PRO A 573 -25.57 5.30 -15.97
CA PRO A 573 -25.44 4.22 -16.95
C PRO A 573 -24.06 4.17 -17.60
N GLY A 574 -23.52 2.96 -17.75
CA GLY A 574 -22.19 2.73 -18.34
C GLY A 574 -22.07 3.34 -19.73
N GLU A 575 -23.08 3.14 -20.58
CA GLU A 575 -23.13 3.73 -21.92
C GLU A 575 -22.99 5.27 -21.90
N LYS A 576 -23.72 5.94 -20.99
CA LYS A 576 -23.66 7.41 -20.86
C LYS A 576 -22.29 7.86 -20.33
N LEU A 577 -21.73 7.16 -19.34
CA LEU A 577 -20.39 7.45 -18.83
C LEU A 577 -19.33 7.33 -19.94
N LEU A 578 -19.32 6.21 -20.68
CA LEU A 578 -18.35 5.97 -21.75
C LEU A 578 -18.50 7.01 -22.88
N ALA A 579 -19.73 7.43 -23.20
CA ALA A 579 -19.98 8.50 -24.15
C ALA A 579 -19.42 9.85 -23.66
N ASN A 580 -19.61 10.18 -22.38
CA ASN A 580 -19.05 11.40 -21.79
C ASN A 580 -17.51 11.39 -21.81
N ILE A 581 -16.89 10.24 -21.50
CA ILE A 581 -15.43 10.08 -21.58
C ILE A 581 -14.97 10.26 -23.03
N LYS A 582 -15.63 9.61 -24.00
CA LYS A 582 -15.28 9.75 -25.43
C LYS A 582 -15.50 11.16 -25.98
N ALA A 583 -16.45 11.93 -25.44
CA ALA A 583 -16.61 13.33 -25.82
C ALA A 583 -15.37 14.16 -25.44
N LYS A 584 -14.70 13.84 -24.32
CA LYS A 584 -13.46 14.50 -23.89
C LYS A 584 -12.18 13.87 -24.46
N PHE A 585 -12.18 12.54 -24.59
CA PHE A 585 -11.07 11.70 -25.05
C PHE A 585 -11.54 10.84 -26.23
N PRO A 586 -11.60 11.39 -27.46
CA PRO A 586 -12.23 10.73 -28.61
C PRO A 586 -11.67 9.36 -28.98
N HIS A 587 -10.40 9.12 -28.63
CA HIS A 587 -9.67 7.91 -28.95
C HIS A 587 -9.52 6.96 -27.75
N ALA A 588 -10.28 7.18 -26.68
CA ALA A 588 -10.28 6.34 -25.49
C ALA A 588 -10.57 4.86 -25.84
N ASP A 589 -9.67 3.97 -25.45
CA ASP A 589 -9.85 2.52 -25.48
C ASP A 589 -10.00 1.98 -24.05
N PHE A 590 -11.17 1.41 -23.78
CA PHE A 590 -11.57 0.93 -22.46
C PHE A 590 -11.23 -0.55 -22.23
N PHE A 591 -10.85 -1.30 -23.27
CA PHE A 591 -10.78 -2.78 -23.20
C PHE A 591 -9.38 -3.32 -23.50
N ARG A 592 -8.40 -2.44 -23.72
CA ARG A 592 -7.00 -2.82 -23.86
C ARG A 592 -6.47 -3.45 -22.57
N THR A 593 -5.76 -4.56 -22.72
CA THR A 593 -5.28 -5.42 -21.63
C THR A 593 -3.80 -5.22 -21.31
N THR A 594 -3.09 -4.47 -22.14
CA THR A 594 -1.67 -4.16 -21.98
C THR A 594 -1.49 -2.67 -21.80
N TRP A 595 -0.44 -2.27 -21.08
CA TRP A 595 -0.08 -0.86 -20.97
C TRP A 595 0.15 -0.21 -22.34
#